data_AF-A0A7X6IDZ1-F1
#
_entry.id   AF-A0A7X6IDZ1-F1
#
_cell.length_a   1.000
_cell.length_b   1.000
_cell.length_c   1.000
_cell.angle_alpha   90.00
_cell.angle_beta   90.00
_cell.angle_gamma   90.00
#
_symmetry.space_group_name_H-M   'P 1'
#
loop_
_entity.id
_entity.type
_entity.pdbx_description
1 polymer ?
#
loop_
_entity_poly.entity_id
_entity_poly.type
_entity_poly.pdbx_seq_one_letter_code
_entity_poly.pdbx_strand_id
1 'polypeptide(L)'
;MKPIDRIYSILVLFLVFGLGLSATGRAQIQEKDQDRDLLQLKDQIRDQTRLSQQEVDALDPQLRAYLQQKGEGEQIREMIRAALQNNCKGACLSETLRAMNRTMTQGASDKEARKMVTAALQEQVRERDQKRLQLSPQEMGDRVRDQVEERLALKEQEREREHEMMCKYYDLI
;
A
#
# COMPACT_ATOMS: atom_id res chain seq x y z
N MET A 1 71.88 -17.41 10.64
CA MET A 1 70.70 -16.65 10.18
C MET A 1 69.88 -17.57 9.28
N LYS A 2 68.70 -18.00 9.72
CA LYS A 2 67.90 -19.04 9.07
C LYS A 2 66.97 -18.41 8.00
N PRO A 3 66.83 -19.02 6.81
CA PRO A 3 66.05 -18.48 5.68
C PRO A 3 64.51 -18.57 5.84
N ILE A 4 64.03 -18.86 7.04
CA ILE A 4 62.62 -19.21 7.31
C ILE A 4 61.77 -17.94 7.51
N ASP A 5 62.35 -16.84 8.00
CA ASP A 5 61.59 -15.61 8.32
C ASP A 5 61.09 -14.84 7.09
N ARG A 6 61.70 -15.02 5.90
CA ARG A 6 61.26 -14.30 4.69
C ARG A 6 60.00 -14.87 4.04
N ILE A 7 59.70 -16.15 4.27
CA ILE A 7 58.51 -16.81 3.68
C ILE A 7 57.24 -16.34 4.38
N TYR A 8 57.29 -16.17 5.71
CA TYR A 8 56.14 -15.70 6.49
C TYR A 8 55.77 -14.24 6.19
N SER A 9 56.75 -13.39 5.86
CA SER A 9 56.48 -11.97 5.57
C SER A 9 55.75 -11.76 4.24
N ILE A 10 55.88 -12.66 3.27
CA ILE A 10 55.15 -12.59 1.99
C ILE A 10 53.74 -13.19 2.15
N LEU A 11 53.59 -14.24 2.97
CA LEU A 11 52.31 -14.89 3.23
C LEU A 11 51.32 -14.03 4.03
N VAL A 12 51.82 -13.21 4.95
CA VAL A 12 50.97 -12.27 5.71
C VAL A 12 50.48 -11.11 4.83
N LEU A 13 51.24 -10.70 3.82
CA LEU A 13 50.85 -9.62 2.91
C LEU A 13 49.73 -10.02 1.93
N PHE A 14 49.64 -11.30 1.56
CA PHE A 14 48.51 -11.83 0.77
C PHE A 14 47.23 -12.05 1.60
N LEU A 15 47.35 -12.32 2.89
CA LEU A 15 46.18 -12.54 3.77
C LEU A 15 45.47 -11.24 4.17
N VAL A 16 46.12 -10.08 4.06
CA VAL A 16 45.49 -8.78 4.37
C VAL A 16 44.87 -8.13 3.12
N PHE A 17 45.25 -8.54 1.90
CA PHE A 17 44.70 -7.99 0.66
C PHE A 17 43.57 -8.83 0.00
N GLY A 18 43.28 -10.03 0.52
CA GLY A 18 42.32 -10.97 -0.08
C GLY A 18 40.85 -10.77 0.29
N LEU A 19 40.50 -9.82 1.17
CA LEU A 19 39.13 -9.65 1.70
C LEU A 19 38.46 -8.33 1.33
N GLY A 20 38.87 -7.73 0.21
CA GLY A 20 38.26 -6.49 -0.26
C GLY A 20 37.83 -6.59 -1.70
N LEU A 21 36.81 -7.41 -2.05
CA LEU A 21 35.99 -7.20 -3.27
C LEU A 21 34.82 -8.21 -3.39
N SER A 22 33.80 -8.17 -2.51
CA SER A 22 32.55 -8.92 -2.79
C SER A 22 31.30 -8.35 -2.08
N ALA A 23 31.13 -7.04 -2.01
CA ALA A 23 29.93 -6.44 -1.36
C ALA A 23 28.97 -5.73 -2.32
N THR A 24 29.38 -5.38 -3.55
CA THR A 24 28.57 -4.50 -4.42
C THR A 24 27.63 -5.23 -5.39
N GLY A 25 27.72 -6.55 -5.55
CA GLY A 25 26.88 -7.30 -6.50
C GLY A 25 25.54 -7.80 -5.96
N ARG A 26 25.39 -8.02 -4.65
CA ARG A 26 24.18 -8.64 -4.08
C ARG A 26 22.97 -7.70 -4.04
N ALA A 27 23.19 -6.40 -3.84
CA ALA A 27 22.09 -5.43 -3.76
C ALA A 27 21.38 -5.23 -5.11
N GLN A 28 22.13 -5.15 -6.23
CA GLN A 28 21.54 -4.91 -7.55
C GLN A 28 20.77 -6.10 -8.13
N ILE A 29 21.17 -7.33 -7.79
CA ILE A 29 20.48 -8.54 -8.29
C ILE A 29 19.13 -8.71 -7.58
N GLN A 30 19.08 -8.44 -6.27
CA GLN A 30 17.87 -8.62 -5.45
C GLN A 30 16.76 -7.61 -5.82
N GLU A 31 17.11 -6.37 -6.16
CA GLU A 31 16.13 -5.34 -6.52
C GLU A 31 15.44 -5.65 -7.87
N LYS A 32 16.21 -6.17 -8.84
CA LYS A 32 15.72 -6.49 -10.18
C LYS A 32 14.75 -7.69 -10.20
N ASP A 33 15.01 -8.69 -9.35
CA ASP A 33 14.12 -9.85 -9.21
C ASP A 33 12.81 -9.44 -8.54
N GLN A 34 12.88 -8.58 -7.51
CA GLN A 34 11.69 -8.12 -6.80
C GLN A 34 10.77 -7.26 -7.66
N ASP A 35 11.31 -6.42 -8.55
CA ASP A 35 10.51 -5.66 -9.51
C ASP A 35 9.80 -6.55 -10.53
N ARG A 36 10.45 -7.64 -10.97
CA ARG A 36 9.81 -8.64 -11.83
C ARG A 36 8.66 -9.33 -11.12
N ASP A 37 8.87 -9.76 -9.88
CA ASP A 37 7.84 -10.43 -9.07
C ASP A 37 6.65 -9.50 -8.80
N LEU A 38 6.91 -8.22 -8.56
CA LEU A 38 5.88 -7.19 -8.41
C LEU A 38 5.06 -7.03 -9.69
N LEU A 39 5.70 -6.89 -10.84
CA LEU A 39 5.01 -6.77 -12.13
C LEU A 39 4.12 -7.99 -12.40
N GLN A 40 4.65 -9.18 -12.18
CA GLN A 40 3.90 -10.42 -12.35
C GLN A 40 2.70 -10.50 -11.40
N LEU A 41 2.89 -10.08 -10.13
CA LEU A 41 1.80 -10.04 -9.16
C LEU A 41 0.71 -9.03 -9.56
N LYS A 42 1.11 -7.84 -10.05
CA LYS A 42 0.17 -6.81 -10.52
C LYS A 42 -0.68 -7.29 -11.69
N ASP A 43 -0.05 -7.92 -12.68
CA ASP A 43 -0.78 -8.50 -13.83
C ASP A 43 -1.79 -9.56 -13.36
N GLN A 44 -1.37 -10.47 -12.47
CA GLN A 44 -2.27 -11.48 -11.91
C GLN A 44 -3.42 -10.87 -11.10
N ILE A 45 -3.17 -9.82 -10.32
CA ILE A 45 -4.22 -9.10 -9.60
C ILE A 45 -5.20 -8.49 -10.59
N ARG A 46 -4.71 -7.74 -11.59
CA ARG A 46 -5.55 -7.10 -12.61
C ARG A 46 -6.47 -8.12 -13.28
N ASP A 47 -5.90 -9.22 -13.76
CA ASP A 47 -6.62 -10.25 -14.52
C ASP A 47 -7.69 -10.95 -13.67
N GLN A 48 -7.46 -11.10 -12.36
CA GLN A 48 -8.37 -11.82 -11.46
C GLN A 48 -9.40 -10.93 -10.76
N THR A 49 -9.19 -9.62 -10.70
CA THR A 49 -9.96 -8.72 -9.82
C THR A 49 -10.73 -7.63 -10.55
N ARG A 50 -10.55 -7.49 -11.87
CA ARG A 50 -11.15 -6.43 -12.71
C ARG A 50 -10.84 -5.01 -12.24
N LEU A 51 -9.77 -4.83 -11.47
CA LEU A 51 -9.24 -3.51 -11.14
C LEU A 51 -8.67 -2.88 -12.41
N SER A 52 -8.86 -1.57 -12.55
CA SER A 52 -8.19 -0.78 -13.59
C SER A 52 -6.68 -0.73 -13.34
N GLN A 53 -5.91 -0.40 -14.37
CA GLN A 53 -4.46 -0.26 -14.24
C GLN A 53 -4.10 0.79 -13.17
N GLN A 54 -4.80 1.92 -13.16
CA GLN A 54 -4.62 2.98 -12.16
C GLN A 54 -4.89 2.49 -10.73
N GLU A 55 -5.93 1.68 -10.54
CA GLU A 55 -6.23 1.12 -9.21
C GLU A 55 -5.17 0.13 -8.76
N VAL A 56 -4.63 -0.70 -9.66
CA VAL A 56 -3.55 -1.64 -9.34
C VAL A 56 -2.26 -0.89 -9.04
N ASP A 57 -1.90 0.12 -9.84
CA ASP A 57 -0.71 0.95 -9.63
C ASP A 57 -0.75 1.71 -8.29
N ALA A 58 -1.95 2.11 -7.85
CA ALA A 58 -2.12 2.72 -6.53
C ALA A 58 -1.81 1.77 -5.36
N LEU A 59 -1.75 0.45 -5.59
CA LEU A 59 -1.40 -0.56 -4.59
C LEU A 59 0.10 -0.89 -4.58
N ASP A 60 0.89 -0.39 -5.53
CA ASP A 60 2.31 -0.72 -5.69
C ASP A 60 3.13 -0.61 -4.40
N PRO A 61 3.03 0.48 -3.60
CA PRO A 61 3.82 0.58 -2.38
C PRO A 61 3.50 -0.55 -1.39
N GLN A 62 2.25 -0.96 -1.32
CA GLN A 62 1.78 -1.99 -0.40
C GLN A 62 2.08 -3.40 -0.93
N LEU A 63 1.95 -3.64 -2.23
CA LEU A 63 2.33 -4.90 -2.86
C LEU A 63 3.83 -5.15 -2.77
N ARG A 64 4.64 -4.09 -2.97
CA ARG A 64 6.10 -4.17 -2.75
C ARG A 64 6.43 -4.49 -1.30
N ALA A 65 5.80 -3.80 -0.34
CA ALA A 65 6.00 -4.07 1.09
C ALA A 65 5.58 -5.50 1.48
N TYR A 66 4.52 -6.03 0.85
CA TYR A 66 4.07 -7.40 1.05
C TYR A 66 5.11 -8.42 0.57
N LEU A 67 5.67 -8.21 -0.63
CA LEU A 67 6.74 -9.06 -1.18
C LEU A 67 8.04 -8.97 -0.37
N GLN A 68 8.38 -7.81 0.18
CA GLN A 68 9.52 -7.64 1.10
C GLN A 68 9.38 -8.51 2.36
N GLN A 69 8.16 -8.77 2.79
CA GLN A 69 7.86 -9.66 3.91
C GLN A 69 7.67 -11.12 3.50
N LYS A 70 8.10 -11.47 2.27
CA LYS A 70 8.00 -12.81 1.70
C LYS A 70 6.55 -13.33 1.62
N GLY A 71 5.59 -12.42 1.49
CA GLY A 71 4.19 -12.80 1.36
C GLY A 71 3.93 -13.56 0.06
N GLU A 72 3.09 -14.57 0.11
CA GLU A 72 2.74 -15.36 -1.06
C GLU A 72 1.72 -14.62 -1.93
N GLY A 73 1.95 -14.61 -3.25
CA GLY A 73 1.05 -13.97 -4.22
C GLY A 73 -0.39 -14.51 -4.18
N GLU A 74 -0.60 -15.76 -3.77
CA GLU A 74 -1.93 -16.32 -3.62
C GLU A 74 -2.72 -15.68 -2.47
N GLN A 75 -2.12 -15.55 -1.29
CA GLN A 75 -2.82 -15.00 -0.12
C GLN A 75 -3.25 -13.55 -0.35
N ILE A 76 -2.41 -12.74 -1.00
CA ILE A 76 -2.74 -11.35 -1.30
C ILE A 76 -3.85 -11.23 -2.37
N ARG A 77 -3.83 -12.08 -3.40
CA ARG A 77 -4.90 -12.11 -4.42
C ARG A 77 -6.24 -12.55 -3.82
N GLU A 78 -6.22 -13.53 -2.92
CA GLU A 78 -7.41 -13.95 -2.18
C GLU A 78 -7.95 -12.84 -1.28
N MET A 79 -7.07 -12.13 -0.57
CA MET A 79 -7.46 -10.99 0.26
C MET A 79 -8.09 -9.87 -0.59
N ILE A 80 -7.46 -9.49 -1.71
CA ILE A 80 -8.00 -8.46 -2.60
C ILE A 80 -9.37 -8.89 -3.15
N ARG A 81 -9.53 -10.15 -3.56
CA ARG A 81 -10.85 -10.67 -3.99
C ARG A 81 -11.88 -10.58 -2.87
N ALA A 82 -11.54 -10.98 -1.65
CA ALA A 82 -12.44 -10.89 -0.50
C ALA A 82 -12.82 -9.44 -0.20
N ALA A 83 -11.88 -8.50 -0.29
CA ALA A 83 -12.14 -7.08 -0.11
C ALA A 83 -13.12 -6.54 -1.16
N LEU A 84 -12.90 -6.89 -2.43
CA LEU A 84 -13.77 -6.47 -3.53
C LEU A 84 -15.18 -7.04 -3.44
N GLN A 85 -15.33 -8.29 -3.00
CA GLN A 85 -16.64 -8.90 -2.71
C GLN A 85 -17.42 -8.12 -1.63
N ASN A 86 -16.71 -7.43 -0.74
CA ASN A 86 -17.27 -6.56 0.29
C ASN A 86 -17.40 -5.09 -0.14
N ASN A 87 -17.29 -4.79 -1.44
CA ASN A 87 -17.28 -3.44 -2.01
C ASN A 87 -16.16 -2.53 -1.45
N CYS A 88 -15.05 -3.11 -0.99
CA CYS A 88 -13.88 -2.38 -0.52
C CYS A 88 -12.93 -2.11 -1.69
N LYS A 89 -12.99 -0.89 -2.24
CA LYS A 89 -12.16 -0.40 -3.37
C LYS A 89 -11.36 0.84 -2.98
N GLY A 90 -10.39 1.21 -3.82
CA GLY A 90 -9.60 2.44 -3.65
C GLY A 90 -8.90 2.51 -2.29
N ALA A 91 -9.18 3.57 -1.53
CA ALA A 91 -8.59 3.79 -0.20
C ALA A 91 -8.84 2.62 0.77
N CYS A 92 -10.05 2.05 0.78
CA CYS A 92 -10.38 0.90 1.63
C CYS A 92 -9.47 -0.30 1.34
N LEU A 93 -9.25 -0.59 0.05
CA LEU A 93 -8.39 -1.71 -0.36
C LEU A 93 -6.93 -1.45 0.01
N SER A 94 -6.44 -0.22 -0.21
CA SER A 94 -5.08 0.20 0.18
C SER A 94 -4.86 0.09 1.69
N GLU A 95 -5.84 0.49 2.50
CA GLU A 95 -5.81 0.35 3.96
C GLU A 95 -5.83 -1.10 4.42
N THR A 96 -6.63 -1.94 3.75
CA THR A 96 -6.70 -3.40 4.02
C THR A 96 -5.34 -4.05 3.77
N LEU A 97 -4.71 -3.75 2.63
CA LEU A 97 -3.33 -4.15 2.29
C LEU A 97 -2.31 -3.64 3.31
N ARG A 98 -2.42 -2.37 3.72
CA ARG A 98 -1.55 -1.77 4.74
C ARG A 98 -1.70 -2.47 6.09
N ALA A 99 -2.93 -2.83 6.48
CA ALA A 99 -3.19 -3.57 7.70
C ALA A 99 -2.56 -4.96 7.64
N MET A 100 -2.69 -5.67 6.51
CA MET A 100 -2.07 -6.97 6.31
C MET A 100 -0.54 -6.91 6.46
N ASN A 101 0.11 -5.94 5.82
CA ASN A 101 1.55 -5.72 5.94
C ASN A 101 1.98 -5.39 7.38
N ARG A 102 1.19 -4.61 8.14
CA ARG A 102 1.47 -4.33 9.55
C ARG A 102 1.40 -5.60 10.40
N THR A 103 0.38 -6.43 10.19
CA THR A 103 0.22 -7.69 10.91
C THR A 103 1.38 -8.66 10.61
N MET A 104 1.83 -8.73 9.35
CA MET A 104 3.01 -9.51 8.99
C MET A 104 4.30 -8.95 9.62
N THR A 105 4.43 -7.62 9.73
CA THR A 105 5.59 -6.98 10.37
C THR A 105 5.65 -7.33 11.85
N GLN A 106 4.51 -7.58 12.47
CA GLN A 106 4.37 -8.03 13.86
C GLN A 106 4.67 -9.53 14.04
N GLY A 107 5.07 -10.23 12.98
CA GLY A 107 5.50 -11.62 13.01
C GLY A 107 4.41 -12.64 12.66
N ALA A 108 3.21 -12.19 12.27
CA ALA A 108 2.21 -13.10 11.76
C ALA A 108 2.61 -13.65 10.39
N SER A 109 2.26 -14.91 10.13
CA SER A 109 2.34 -15.45 8.76
C SER A 109 1.39 -14.69 7.82
N ASP A 110 1.66 -14.73 6.52
CA ASP A 110 0.79 -14.12 5.50
C ASP A 110 -0.66 -14.67 5.55
N LYS A 111 -0.82 -15.97 5.80
CA LYS A 111 -2.10 -16.64 5.97
C LYS A 111 -2.84 -16.18 7.21
N GLU A 112 -2.15 -16.02 8.34
CA GLU A 112 -2.73 -15.49 9.57
C GLU A 112 -3.11 -14.02 9.42
N ALA A 113 -2.22 -13.20 8.85
CA ALA A 113 -2.48 -11.80 8.57
C ALA A 113 -3.70 -11.63 7.68
N ARG A 114 -3.81 -12.40 6.59
CA ARG A 114 -5.00 -12.45 5.75
C ARG A 114 -6.26 -12.78 6.55
N LYS A 115 -6.21 -13.84 7.37
CA LYS A 115 -7.37 -14.28 8.16
C LYS A 115 -7.84 -13.18 9.11
N MET A 116 -6.91 -12.52 9.81
CA MET A 116 -7.22 -11.43 10.73
C MET A 116 -7.82 -10.23 9.99
N VAL A 117 -7.21 -9.80 8.90
CA VAL A 117 -7.65 -8.62 8.14
C VAL A 117 -9.01 -8.88 7.46
N THR A 118 -9.22 -10.04 6.86
CA THR A 118 -10.50 -10.39 6.24
C THR A 118 -11.61 -10.48 7.29
N ALA A 119 -11.34 -11.05 8.47
CA ALA A 119 -12.32 -11.10 9.56
C ALA A 119 -12.67 -9.69 10.07
N ALA A 120 -11.67 -8.82 10.24
CA ALA A 120 -11.90 -7.43 10.63
C ALA A 120 -12.72 -6.66 9.58
N LEU A 121 -12.43 -6.86 8.29
CA LEU A 121 -13.20 -6.25 7.21
C LEU A 121 -14.66 -6.73 7.19
N GLN A 122 -14.89 -8.02 7.37
CA GLN A 122 -16.25 -8.58 7.42
C GLN A 122 -17.04 -8.02 8.61
N GLU A 123 -16.42 -7.87 9.78
CA GLU A 123 -17.10 -7.28 10.94
C GLU A 123 -17.44 -5.80 10.68
N GLN A 124 -16.51 -5.04 10.10
CA GLN A 124 -16.77 -3.64 9.75
C GLN A 124 -17.93 -3.50 8.74
N VAL A 125 -18.01 -4.38 7.76
CA VAL A 125 -19.12 -4.42 6.79
C VAL A 125 -20.43 -4.76 7.49
N ARG A 126 -20.40 -5.76 8.38
CA ARG A 126 -21.57 -6.17 9.16
C ARG A 126 -22.11 -5.02 10.03
N GLU A 127 -21.24 -4.32 10.75
CA GLU A 127 -21.60 -3.16 11.55
C GLU A 127 -22.18 -2.02 10.69
N ARG A 128 -21.59 -1.75 9.52
CA ARG A 128 -22.08 -0.74 8.58
C ARG A 128 -23.48 -1.08 8.10
N ASP A 129 -23.70 -2.32 7.70
CA ASP A 129 -24.98 -2.78 7.16
C ASP A 129 -26.05 -2.80 8.28
N GLN A 130 -25.68 -3.19 9.49
CA GLN A 130 -26.57 -3.12 10.66
C GLN A 130 -26.96 -1.68 11.01
N LYS A 131 -26.02 -0.73 10.94
CA LYS A 131 -26.31 0.71 11.11
C LYS A 131 -27.22 1.24 10.00
N ARG A 132 -27.03 0.79 8.76
CA ARG A 132 -27.92 1.16 7.64
C ARG A 132 -29.34 0.66 7.82
N LEU A 133 -29.53 -0.56 8.31
CA LEU A 133 -30.84 -1.16 8.54
C LEU A 133 -31.60 -0.51 9.73
N GLN A 134 -30.87 0.06 10.69
CA GLN A 134 -31.46 0.76 11.83
C GLN A 134 -31.86 2.21 11.53
N LEU A 135 -31.36 2.81 10.45
CA LEU A 135 -31.77 4.15 10.05
C LEU A 135 -33.18 4.09 9.46
N SER A 136 -34.11 4.85 10.05
CA SER A 136 -35.42 5.06 9.46
C SER A 136 -35.29 5.78 8.10
N PRO A 137 -36.25 5.59 7.17
CA PRO A 137 -36.26 6.32 5.90
C PRO A 137 -36.22 7.86 6.07
N GLN A 138 -36.75 8.38 7.17
CA GLN A 138 -36.69 9.80 7.53
C GLN A 138 -35.26 10.24 7.88
N GLU A 139 -34.57 9.51 8.77
CA GLU A 139 -33.18 9.83 9.12
C GLU A 139 -32.23 9.70 7.93
N MET A 140 -32.52 8.80 6.99
CA MET A 140 -31.76 8.68 5.75
C MET A 140 -32.01 9.88 4.84
N GLY A 141 -33.26 10.34 4.73
CA GLY A 141 -33.63 11.54 3.97
C GLY A 141 -32.99 12.81 4.54
N ASP A 142 -33.01 12.96 5.86
CA ASP A 142 -32.42 14.12 6.53
C ASP A 142 -30.90 14.18 6.33
N ARG A 143 -30.20 13.04 6.47
CA ARG A 143 -28.76 12.98 6.18
C ARG A 143 -28.39 13.36 4.75
N VAL A 144 -29.19 12.94 3.77
CA VAL A 144 -28.94 13.30 2.36
C VAL A 144 -29.16 14.80 2.16
N ARG A 145 -30.20 15.37 2.80
CA ARG A 145 -30.50 16.80 2.76
C ARG A 145 -29.35 17.62 3.35
N ASP A 146 -28.88 17.24 4.54
CA ASP A 146 -27.77 17.89 5.22
C ASP A 146 -26.49 17.88 4.37
N GLN A 147 -26.17 16.74 3.73
CA GLN A 147 -25.00 16.62 2.85
C GLN A 147 -25.11 17.49 1.59
N VAL A 148 -26.31 17.63 1.04
CA VAL A 148 -26.55 18.48 -0.14
C VAL A 148 -26.45 19.95 0.26
N GLU A 149 -27.03 20.35 1.39
CA GLU A 149 -26.93 21.71 1.92
C GLU A 149 -25.49 22.10 2.21
N GLU A 150 -24.70 21.22 2.87
CA GLU A 150 -23.29 21.47 3.15
C GLU A 150 -22.47 21.66 1.86
N ARG A 151 -22.73 20.83 0.83
CA ARG A 151 -22.07 20.97 -0.48
C ARG A 151 -22.45 22.27 -1.20
N LEU A 152 -23.70 22.71 -1.08
CA LEU A 152 -24.16 23.96 -1.68
C LEU A 152 -23.52 25.15 -0.97
N ALA A 153 -23.47 25.13 0.36
CA ALA A 153 -22.82 26.17 1.15
C ALA A 153 -21.33 26.32 0.81
N LEU A 154 -20.60 25.19 0.66
CA LEU A 154 -19.20 25.22 0.23
C LEU A 154 -19.02 25.86 -1.15
N LYS A 155 -19.87 25.51 -2.12
CA LYS A 155 -19.82 26.11 -3.47
C LYS A 155 -20.17 27.59 -3.47
N GLU A 156 -21.09 28.01 -2.62
CA GLU A 156 -21.45 29.42 -2.47
C GLU A 156 -20.29 30.21 -1.89
N GLN A 157 -19.62 29.67 -0.86
CA GLN A 157 -18.42 30.26 -0.28
C GLN A 157 -17.25 30.34 -1.28
N GLU A 158 -17.07 29.32 -2.14
CA GLU A 158 -16.08 29.37 -3.22
C GLU A 158 -16.38 30.48 -4.21
N ARG A 159 -17.65 30.62 -4.65
CA ARG A 159 -18.07 31.70 -5.55
C ARG A 159 -17.86 33.09 -4.93
N GLU A 160 -18.17 33.26 -3.64
CA GLU A 160 -17.95 34.53 -2.94
C GLU A 160 -16.47 34.90 -2.89
N ARG A 161 -15.59 33.92 -2.60
CA ARG A 161 -14.13 34.14 -2.61
C ARG A 161 -13.61 34.49 -4.01
N GLU A 162 -14.10 33.82 -5.04
CA GLU A 162 -13.75 34.14 -6.44
C GLU A 162 -14.19 35.56 -6.81
N HIS A 163 -15.41 35.95 -6.41
CA HIS A 163 -15.95 37.28 -6.67
C HIS A 163 -15.18 38.38 -5.92
N GLU A 164 -14.82 38.14 -4.66
CA GLU A 164 -14.00 39.08 -3.88
C GLU A 164 -12.59 39.24 -4.47
N MET A 165 -12.00 38.15 -4.97
CA MET A 165 -10.70 38.19 -5.62
C MET A 165 -10.74 38.97 -6.94
N MET A 166 -11.81 38.80 -7.73
CA MET A 166 -12.04 39.56 -8.96
C MET A 166 -12.21 41.06 -8.69
N CYS A 167 -12.99 41.46 -7.68
CA CYS A 167 -13.15 42.87 -7.32
C CYS A 167 -11.80 43.52 -6.92
N LYS A 168 -11.00 42.85 -6.07
CA LYS A 168 -9.67 43.34 -5.68
C LYS A 168 -8.71 43.50 -6.86
N TYR A 169 -8.82 42.63 -7.88
CA TYR A 169 -7.98 42.73 -9.08
C TYR A 169 -8.30 43.98 -9.91
N TYR A 170 -9.58 44.36 -10.01
CA TYR A 170 -9.99 45.56 -10.74
C TYR A 170 -9.68 46.86 -10.00
N ASP A 171 -9.59 46.87 -8.67
CA ASP A 171 -9.18 48.05 -7.89
C ASP A 171 -7.67 48.34 -7.95
N LEU A 172 -6.86 47.42 -8.48
CA LEU A 172 -5.40 47.53 -8.61
C LEU A 172 -4.94 48.02 -10.00
N ILE A 173 -5.87 48.25 -10.94
CA ILE A 173 -5.62 48.76 -12.31
C ILE A 173 -6.10 50.21 -12.40
#